data_AF-B0TBI0-F1
#
_entry.id   AF-B0TBI0-F1
#
_cell.length_a   1.000
_cell.length_b   1.000
_cell.length_c   1.000
_cell.angle_alpha   90.00
_cell.angle_beta   90.00
_cell.angle_gamma   90.00
#
_symmetry.space_group_name_H-M   'P 1'
#
loop_
_entity.id
_entity.type
_entity.pdbx_description
1 polymer ?
#
loop_
_entity_poly.entity_id
_entity_poly.type
_entity_poly.pdbx_seq_one_letter_code
_entity_poly.pdbx_strand_id
1 'polypeptide(L)'
;MVGKKDEHLVHDDFDTPEEVERIFRAQRKLSFTYGFIFFLVTLAIPTLSLFSDAWYGKPIFGGMTLNYFVLAFIYHIFYIVIGLAYTLQANKLEDELLGRRVEGRVAENKKMAVKAI
;
A
#
# COMPACT_ATOMS: atom_id res chain seq x y z
N MET A 1 13.98 -40.17 19.45
CA MET A 1 13.67 -40.48 18.05
C MET A 1 12.58 -39.51 17.61
N VAL A 2 12.99 -38.32 17.16
CA VAL A 2 12.09 -37.31 16.58
C VAL A 2 11.73 -37.78 15.18
N GLY A 3 10.44 -37.83 14.88
CA GLY A 3 9.92 -38.53 13.73
C GLY A 3 10.32 -37.84 12.42
N LYS A 4 10.82 -38.64 11.49
CA LYS A 4 11.04 -38.30 10.07
C LYS A 4 9.79 -37.74 9.33
N LYS A 5 8.64 -37.65 10.00
CA LYS A 5 7.39 -37.05 9.51
C LYS A 5 7.39 -35.52 9.61
N ASP A 6 8.21 -34.94 10.47
CA ASP A 6 8.18 -33.50 10.73
C ASP A 6 8.97 -32.72 9.66
N GLU A 7 9.89 -33.40 8.97
CA GLU A 7 10.76 -32.83 7.93
C GLU A 7 10.03 -32.62 6.59
N HIS A 8 8.97 -33.40 6.32
CA HIS A 8 8.14 -33.25 5.13
C HIS A 8 7.13 -32.08 5.21
N LEU A 9 6.93 -31.50 6.40
CA LEU A 9 6.01 -30.37 6.61
C LEU A 9 6.68 -29.00 6.45
N VAL A 10 8.00 -28.96 6.32
CA VAL A 10 8.78 -27.71 6.28
C VAL A 10 9.05 -27.24 4.84
N HIS A 11 8.75 -28.07 3.83
CA HIS A 11 9.13 -27.80 2.44
C HIS A 11 7.99 -27.43 1.48
N ASP A 12 6.74 -27.41 1.96
CA ASP A 12 5.58 -26.87 1.23
C ASP A 12 5.28 -25.41 1.63
N ASP A 13 6.23 -24.78 2.33
CA ASP A 13 6.20 -23.39 2.83
C ASP A 13 6.53 -22.35 1.72
N PHE A 14 6.66 -22.81 0.47
CA PHE A 14 6.76 -21.94 -0.70
C PHE A 14 5.35 -21.65 -1.18
N ASP A 15 4.85 -20.44 -0.90
CA ASP A 15 3.62 -19.91 -1.49
C ASP A 15 3.55 -20.30 -2.97
N THR A 16 2.40 -20.84 -3.41
CA THR A 16 2.24 -21.23 -4.81
C THR A 16 2.54 -20.02 -5.72
N PRO A 17 3.15 -20.21 -6.91
CA PRO A 17 3.50 -19.09 -7.79
C PRO A 17 2.31 -18.15 -8.07
N GLU A 18 1.10 -18.72 -8.14
CA GLU A 18 -0.14 -17.99 -8.32
C GLU A 18 -0.50 -17.09 -7.12
N GLU A 19 -0.27 -17.55 -5.89
CA GLU A 19 -0.51 -16.78 -4.67
C GLU A 19 0.46 -15.60 -4.56
N VAL A 20 1.74 -15.85 -4.83
CA VAL A 20 2.78 -14.81 -4.87
C VAL A 20 2.44 -13.74 -5.90
N GLU A 21 2.03 -14.14 -7.11
CA GLU A 21 1.64 -13.19 -8.16
C GLU A 21 0.43 -12.34 -7.73
N ARG A 22 -0.55 -12.95 -7.04
CA ARG A 22 -1.72 -12.24 -6.53
C ARG A 22 -1.33 -11.18 -5.51
N ILE A 23 -0.45 -11.51 -4.56
CA ILE A 23 0.06 -10.57 -3.55
C ILE A 23 0.81 -9.42 -4.25
N PHE A 24 1.74 -9.75 -5.15
CA PHE A 24 2.50 -8.74 -5.90
C PHE A 24 1.60 -7.83 -6.73
N ARG A 25 0.56 -8.37 -7.38
CA ARG A 25 -0.39 -7.58 -8.17
C ARG A 25 -1.19 -6.63 -7.27
N ALA A 26 -1.62 -7.09 -6.10
CA ALA A 26 -2.36 -6.27 -5.14
C ALA A 26 -1.50 -5.15 -4.55
N GLN A 27 -0.30 -5.47 -4.07
CA GLN A 27 0.66 -4.49 -3.56
C GLN A 27 1.06 -3.49 -4.64
N ARG A 28 1.40 -3.96 -5.85
CA ARG A 28 1.74 -3.09 -6.98
C ARG A 28 0.60 -2.12 -7.31
N LYS A 29 -0.64 -2.59 -7.36
CA LYS A 29 -1.80 -1.71 -7.58
C LYS A 29 -1.90 -0.64 -6.50
N LEU A 30 -1.67 -1.01 -5.24
CA LEU A 30 -1.68 -0.08 -4.12
C LEU A 30 -0.57 0.97 -4.25
N SER A 31 0.68 0.54 -4.45
CA SER A 31 1.84 1.42 -4.63
C SER A 31 1.66 2.35 -5.84
N PHE A 32 1.16 1.86 -6.97
CA PHE A 32 0.87 2.69 -8.14
C PHE A 32 -0.22 3.71 -7.87
N THR A 33 -1.29 3.35 -7.14
CA THR A 33 -2.36 4.29 -6.81
C THR A 33 -1.84 5.46 -5.99
N TYR A 34 -1.17 5.18 -4.89
CA TYR A 34 -0.65 6.24 -4.01
C TYR A 34 0.52 6.99 -4.64
N GLY A 35 1.40 6.30 -5.38
CA GLY A 35 2.47 6.94 -6.15
C GLY A 35 1.94 7.87 -7.23
N PHE A 36 0.85 7.49 -7.91
CA PHE A 36 0.22 8.33 -8.92
C PHE A 36 -0.46 9.56 -8.31
N ILE A 37 -1.17 9.40 -7.18
CA ILE A 37 -1.74 10.53 -6.43
C ILE A 37 -0.63 11.50 -6.00
N PHE A 38 0.45 10.96 -5.43
CA PHE A 38 1.62 11.75 -5.05
C PHE A 38 2.19 12.53 -6.24
N PHE A 39 2.37 11.84 -7.36
CA PHE A 39 2.88 12.43 -8.59
C PHE A 39 1.98 13.55 -9.10
N LEU A 40 0.66 13.33 -9.18
CA LEU A 40 -0.28 14.34 -9.66
C LEU A 40 -0.32 15.59 -8.77
N VAL A 41 -0.35 15.42 -7.46
CA VAL A 41 -0.33 16.57 -6.52
C VAL A 41 0.98 17.34 -6.66
N THR A 42 2.10 16.62 -6.80
CA THR A 42 3.42 17.23 -7.01
C THR A 42 3.50 17.97 -8.33
N LEU A 43 2.91 17.41 -9.40
CA LEU A 43 2.86 18.02 -10.72
C LEU A 43 1.92 19.23 -10.78
N ALA A 44 0.88 19.25 -9.95
CA ALA A 44 -0.02 20.38 -9.84
C ALA A 44 0.71 21.65 -9.38
N ILE A 45 1.74 21.53 -8.52
CA ILE A 45 2.52 22.67 -8.01
C ILE A 45 3.17 23.49 -9.15
N PRO A 46 4.06 22.93 -9.99
CA PRO A 46 4.67 23.67 -11.09
C PRO A 46 3.63 24.05 -12.14
N THR A 47 2.61 23.22 -12.38
CA THR A 47 1.53 23.55 -13.32
C THR A 47 0.79 24.82 -12.88
N LEU A 48 0.40 24.92 -11.61
CA LEU A 48 -0.20 26.12 -11.05
C LEU A 48 0.74 27.33 -11.10
N SER A 49 2.05 27.12 -10.94
CA SER A 49 3.06 28.19 -11.07
C SER A 49 3.19 28.73 -12.48
N LEU A 50 2.88 27.93 -13.51
CA LEU A 50 2.92 28.39 -14.91
C LEU A 50 1.65 29.14 -15.32
N PHE A 51 0.49 28.76 -14.77
CA PHE A 51 -0.80 29.22 -15.28
C PHE A 51 -1.57 30.17 -14.34
N SER A 52 -1.13 30.36 -13.09
CA SER A 52 -1.90 31.13 -12.10
C SER A 52 -1.07 32.20 -11.39
N ASP A 53 -1.32 33.47 -11.74
CA ASP A 53 -0.75 34.62 -11.03
C ASP A 53 -1.22 34.71 -9.58
N ALA A 54 -2.42 34.19 -9.27
CA ALA A 54 -2.92 34.14 -7.89
C ALA A 54 -2.14 33.13 -7.03
N TRP A 55 -1.55 32.11 -7.65
CA TRP A 55 -0.77 31.09 -6.97
C TRP A 55 0.62 31.61 -6.57
N TYR A 56 1.34 32.21 -7.53
CA TYR A 56 2.74 32.60 -7.33
C TYR A 56 2.95 34.11 -7.23
N GLY A 57 2.12 34.92 -7.89
CA GLY A 57 2.37 36.35 -8.13
C GLY A 57 1.73 37.32 -7.13
N LYS A 58 0.80 36.88 -6.27
CA LYS A 58 0.11 37.75 -5.30
C LYS A 58 0.45 37.40 -3.84
N PRO A 59 1.01 38.33 -3.06
CA PRO A 59 1.20 38.13 -1.63
C PRO A 59 -0.15 38.13 -0.91
N ILE A 60 -0.34 37.21 0.02
CA ILE A 60 -1.56 37.03 0.82
C ILE A 60 -1.41 37.59 2.23
N PHE A 61 -0.26 37.42 2.87
CA PHE A 61 -0.03 37.88 4.25
C PHE A 61 1.46 38.04 4.54
N GLY A 62 1.88 39.21 5.05
CA GLY A 62 3.29 39.47 5.40
C GLY A 62 4.28 39.32 4.24
N GLY A 63 3.82 39.47 2.99
CA GLY A 63 4.63 39.23 1.79
C GLY A 63 4.70 37.77 1.32
N MET A 64 4.14 36.82 2.07
CA MET A 64 4.06 35.42 1.64
C MET A 64 3.05 35.24 0.52
N THR A 65 3.43 34.51 -0.53
CA THR A 65 2.52 34.10 -1.61
C THR A 65 1.76 32.83 -1.20
N LEU A 66 0.65 32.54 -1.88
CA LEU A 66 -0.13 31.32 -1.64
C LEU A 66 0.71 30.06 -1.88
N ASN A 67 1.52 30.07 -2.95
CA ASN A 67 2.48 29.00 -3.24
C ASN A 67 3.43 28.75 -2.07
N TYR A 68 4.05 29.81 -1.52
CA TYR A 68 4.97 29.67 -0.40
C TYR A 68 4.29 29.04 0.82
N PHE A 69 3.08 29.49 1.18
CA PHE A 69 2.32 28.93 2.29
C PHE A 69 2.00 27.44 2.08
N VAL A 70 1.57 27.06 0.88
CA VAL A 70 1.25 25.66 0.58
C VAL A 70 2.49 24.79 0.68
N LEU A 71 3.61 25.19 0.09
CA LEU A 71 4.84 24.40 0.11
C LEU A 71 5.46 24.32 1.51
N ALA A 72 5.44 25.42 2.26
CA ALA A 72 6.01 25.47 3.60
C ALA A 72 5.22 24.61 4.60
N PHE A 73 3.90 24.61 4.52
CA PHE A 73 3.06 23.98 5.56
C PHE A 73 2.20 22.84 5.02
N ILE A 74 1.33 23.12 4.07
CA ILE A 74 0.31 22.16 3.61
C ILE A 74 0.95 20.94 2.95
N TYR A 75 2.02 21.13 2.18
CA TYR A 75 2.66 20.05 1.45
C TYR A 75 3.39 19.07 2.37
N HIS A 76 3.91 19.54 3.51
CA HIS A 76 4.45 18.66 4.55
C HIS A 76 3.37 17.82 5.22
N ILE A 77 2.22 18.43 5.52
CA ILE A 77 1.06 17.70 6.05
C ILE A 77 0.61 16.64 5.02
N PHE A 78 0.61 16.99 3.73
CA PHE A 78 0.29 16.05 2.66
C PHE A 78 1.22 14.83 2.65
N TYR A 79 2.54 14.99 2.78
CA TYR A 79 3.49 13.87 2.89
C TYR A 79 3.15 12.93 4.05
N ILE A 80 2.83 13.50 5.21
CA ILE A 80 2.47 12.71 6.39
C ILE A 80 1.17 11.94 6.14
N VAL A 81 0.14 12.63 5.65
CA VAL A 81 -1.18 12.04 5.42
C VAL A 81 -1.11 10.92 4.39
N ILE A 82 -0.42 11.14 3.25
CA ILE A 82 -0.35 10.12 2.20
C ILE A 82 0.48 8.91 2.65
N GLY A 83 1.55 9.12 3.42
CA GLY A 83 2.34 8.05 4.01
C GLY A 83 1.52 7.22 4.99
N LEU A 84 0.80 7.87 5.92
CA LEU A 84 -0.08 7.19 6.87
C LEU A 84 -1.21 6.43 6.16
N ALA A 85 -1.85 7.05 5.18
CA ALA A 85 -2.92 6.42 4.42
C ALA A 85 -2.42 5.18 3.67
N TYR A 86 -1.23 5.25 3.06
CA TYR A 86 -0.59 4.10 2.42
C TYR A 86 -0.32 2.99 3.43
N THR A 87 0.29 3.29 4.57
CA THR A 87 0.61 2.29 5.60
C THR A 87 -0.64 1.61 6.14
N LEU A 88 -1.69 2.37 6.47
CA LEU A 88 -2.96 1.81 6.95
C LEU A 88 -3.59 0.88 5.90
N GLN A 89 -3.54 1.28 4.62
CA GLN A 89 -4.13 0.50 3.55
C GLN A 89 -3.29 -0.73 3.20
N ALA A 90 -1.96 -0.65 3.35
CA ALA A 90 -1.04 -1.77 3.19
C ALA A 90 -1.23 -2.80 4.30
N ASN A 91 -1.31 -2.37 5.56
CA ASN A 91 -1.57 -3.25 6.70
C ASN A 91 -2.91 -3.97 6.54
N LYS A 92 -3.97 -3.24 6.16
CA LYS A 92 -5.29 -3.85 5.90
C LYS A 92 -5.23 -4.89 4.77
N LEU A 93 -4.46 -4.61 3.71
CA LEU A 93 -4.30 -5.53 2.60
C LEU A 93 -3.54 -6.79 3.04
N GLU A 94 -2.51 -6.64 3.87
CA GLU A 94 -1.76 -7.75 4.46
C GLU A 94 -2.66 -8.63 5.33
N ASP A 95 -3.44 -8.03 6.25
CA ASP A 95 -4.39 -8.74 7.10
C ASP A 95 -5.43 -9.53 6.28
N GLU A 96 -5.94 -8.95 5.19
CA GLU A 96 -6.92 -9.61 4.30
C GLU A 96 -6.30 -10.77 3.51
N LEU A 97 -5.02 -10.66 3.14
CA LEU A 97 -4.29 -11.71 2.44
C LEU A 97 -3.95 -12.86 3.40
N LEU A 98 -3.47 -12.55 4.61
CA LEU A 98 -3.18 -13.54 5.65
C LEU A 98 -4.45 -14.25 6.14
N GLY A 99 -5.55 -13.52 6.36
CA GLY A 99 -6.83 -14.10 6.76
C GLY A 99 -7.36 -15.13 5.75
N ARG A 100 -7.32 -14.79 4.45
CA ARG A 100 -7.71 -15.72 3.38
C ARG A 100 -6.82 -16.96 3.29
N ARG A 101 -5.52 -16.81 3.55
CA ARG A 101 -4.57 -17.94 3.59
C ARG A 101 -4.93 -18.93 4.70
N VAL A 102 -5.22 -18.43 5.91
CA VAL A 102 -5.60 -19.27 7.05
C VAL A 102 -6.91 -20.02 6.78
N GLU A 103 -7.92 -19.35 6.25
CA GLU A 103 -9.21 -19.97 5.89
C GLU A 103 -9.05 -21.08 4.84
N GLY A 104 -8.25 -20.84 3.79
CA GLY A 104 -7.95 -21.82 2.75
C GLY A 104 -7.31 -23.09 3.31
N ARG A 105 -6.31 -22.93 4.20
CA ARG A 105 -5.60 -24.04 4.85
C ARG A 105 -6.52 -24.85 5.79
N VAL A 106 -7.40 -24.20 6.54
CA VAL A 106 -8.38 -24.87 7.42
C VAL A 106 -9.37 -25.70 6.58
N ALA A 107 -9.84 -25.16 5.46
CA ALA A 107 -10.76 -25.86 4.58
C ALA A 107 -10.13 -27.09 3.91
N GLU A 108 -8.86 -27.00 3.50
CA GLU A 108 -8.10 -28.11 2.95
C GLU A 108 -7.89 -29.24 3.99
N ASN A 109 -7.43 -28.88 5.18
CA ASN A 109 -7.24 -29.83 6.28
C ASN A 109 -8.53 -30.59 6.61
N LYS A 110 -9.67 -29.89 6.63
CA LYS A 110 -10.99 -30.51 6.87
C LYS A 110 -11.36 -31.50 5.76
N LYS A 111 -11.08 -31.19 4.48
CA LYS A 111 -11.32 -32.12 3.36
C LYS A 111 -10.47 -33.38 3.47
N MET A 112 -9.19 -33.23 3.83
CA MET A 112 -8.27 -34.36 4.01
C MET A 112 -8.72 -35.28 5.14
N ALA A 113 -9.16 -34.72 6.27
CA ALA A 113 -9.69 -35.49 7.40
C ALA A 113 -10.95 -36.28 7.04
N VAL A 114 -11.85 -35.72 6.22
CA VAL A 114 -13.07 -36.38 5.77
C VAL A 114 -12.79 -37.51 4.77
N LYS A 115 -11.78 -37.36 3.90
CA LYS A 115 -11.42 -38.39 2.91
C LYS A 115 -10.69 -39.59 3.53
N ALA A 116 -10.16 -39.45 4.74
CA ALA A 116 -9.42 -40.49 5.45
C ALA A 116 -10.31 -41.43 6.28
N ILE A 117 -11.62 -41.17 6.34
CA ILE A 117 -12.66 -41.96 7.01
C ILE A 117 -13.46 -42.72 5.94
#